data_AF-A0A371HUZ8-F1
#
_entry.id   AF-A0A371HUZ8-F1
#
_cell.length_a   1.000
_cell.length_b   1.000
_cell.length_c   1.000
_cell.angle_alpha   90.00
_cell.angle_beta   90.00
_cell.angle_gamma   90.00
#
_symmetry.space_group_name_H-M   'P 1'
#
loop_
_entity.id
_entity.type
_entity.pdbx_description
1 polymer ?
#
loop_
_entity_poly.entity_id
_entity_poly.type
_entity_poly.pdbx_seq_one_letter_code
_entity_poly.pdbx_strand_id
1 'polypeptide(L)'
;MWEDRKENPLPLPFLPLLSSSTKNTTKKPLSLPKNHRMQNHHIRLLLLLTLMFSPATPTPPPSPPPQQMNNIIDALIGAGDFAAWVSILSSANATFLPVSATLFVPRDGAVDRPPPDPLLLPYHVVPQRLPFDLLILLPRLARLPTLLPTKSISITDNSAANFSLDATPLTHPDLFSTPSLAVHGVQAFLDYSLFGDGIPPPPPFLPIGDAIGTDWNSAASPSHSRSLLNDPVLFLFYFLLRVLL
;
A
#
# COMPACT_ATOMS: atom_id res chain seq x y z
N MET A 1 -44.51 -10.18 -60.66
CA MET A 1 -45.37 -9.74 -59.54
C MET A 1 -44.86 -8.37 -59.15
N TRP A 2 -45.76 -7.37 -59.28
CA TRP A 2 -45.72 -5.98 -58.78
C TRP A 2 -44.65 -4.99 -59.32
N GLU A 3 -45.08 -4.14 -60.27
CA GLU A 3 -44.72 -2.72 -60.32
C GLU A 3 -45.04 -2.00 -58.99
N ASP A 4 -44.28 -0.97 -58.61
CA ASP A 4 -44.82 0.41 -58.63
C ASP A 4 -43.75 1.51 -58.44
N ARG A 5 -43.91 2.57 -59.24
CA ARG A 5 -43.25 3.89 -59.14
C ARG A 5 -43.82 4.64 -57.93
N LYS A 6 -43.08 5.59 -57.32
CA LYS A 6 -43.49 7.01 -57.07
C LYS A 6 -42.25 7.86 -56.76
N GLU A 7 -41.83 8.74 -57.67
CA GLU A 7 -42.14 10.18 -57.79
C GLU A 7 -41.30 11.09 -56.87
N ASN A 8 -40.55 11.99 -57.50
CA ASN A 8 -39.67 13.03 -56.94
C ASN A 8 -40.47 14.37 -56.84
N PRO A 9 -39.92 15.49 -56.30
CA PRO A 9 -40.59 16.34 -55.33
C PRO A 9 -41.07 17.65 -55.96
N LEU A 10 -41.67 18.57 -55.19
CA LEU A 10 -41.54 20.03 -55.33
C LEU A 10 -42.30 20.78 -54.19
N PRO A 11 -42.04 22.08 -53.97
CA PRO A 11 -41.89 22.69 -52.64
C PRO A 11 -43.10 23.51 -52.18
N LEU A 12 -43.11 23.92 -50.90
CA LEU A 12 -44.08 24.88 -50.37
C LEU A 12 -43.43 26.26 -50.09
N PRO A 13 -44.16 27.37 -50.31
CA PRO A 13 -43.65 28.74 -50.18
C PRO A 13 -43.96 29.43 -48.84
N PHE A 14 -43.24 30.55 -48.66
CA PHE A 14 -43.26 31.64 -47.69
C PHE A 14 -44.61 32.12 -47.11
N LEU A 15 -44.60 32.65 -45.87
CA LEU A 15 -44.58 34.12 -45.58
C LEU A 15 -44.64 34.44 -44.06
N PRO A 16 -44.25 35.68 -43.64
CA PRO A 16 -44.12 36.11 -42.25
C PRO A 16 -45.23 37.08 -41.76
N LEU A 17 -45.04 37.57 -40.53
CA LEU A 17 -45.61 38.75 -39.85
C LEU A 17 -46.93 38.60 -39.06
N LEU A 18 -46.86 38.88 -37.76
CA LEU A 18 -47.80 39.81 -37.13
C LEU A 18 -47.14 40.60 -35.98
N SER A 19 -47.54 41.86 -35.89
CA SER A 19 -46.96 42.96 -35.13
C SER A 19 -47.70 43.24 -33.81
N SER A 20 -46.95 43.76 -32.83
CA SER A 20 -47.28 44.78 -31.79
C SER A 20 -48.64 44.79 -31.06
N SER A 21 -48.63 44.98 -29.73
CA SER A 21 -49.02 46.27 -29.07
C SER A 21 -49.52 46.17 -27.61
N THR A 22 -48.83 46.90 -26.72
CA THR A 22 -49.30 47.69 -25.54
C THR A 22 -49.50 47.14 -24.11
N LYS A 23 -48.97 48.00 -23.19
CA LYS A 23 -49.46 48.45 -21.87
C LYS A 23 -48.89 47.83 -20.58
N ASN A 24 -47.71 48.37 -20.23
CA ASN A 24 -47.38 49.10 -18.99
C ASN A 24 -48.25 48.88 -17.73
N THR A 25 -47.66 48.31 -16.69
CA THR A 25 -47.71 48.84 -15.32
C THR A 25 -46.67 48.11 -14.48
N THR A 26 -45.61 48.78 -13.99
CA THR A 26 -44.99 48.51 -12.67
C THR A 26 -43.94 49.58 -12.34
N LYS A 27 -44.31 50.42 -11.38
CA LYS A 27 -43.56 50.92 -10.21
C LYS A 27 -42.06 51.27 -10.38
N LYS A 28 -41.80 52.57 -10.19
CA LYS A 28 -40.62 53.26 -9.62
C LYS A 28 -39.47 52.35 -9.15
N PRO A 29 -38.22 52.54 -9.64
CA PRO A 29 -37.07 51.75 -9.21
C PRO A 29 -36.67 52.15 -7.78
N LEU A 30 -36.83 51.23 -6.85
CA LEU A 30 -36.26 51.32 -5.51
C LEU A 30 -34.79 50.87 -5.58
N SER A 31 -33.91 51.73 -5.11
CA SER A 31 -32.47 51.51 -5.00
C SER A 31 -32.13 50.22 -4.25
N LEU A 32 -31.24 49.44 -4.86
CA LEU A 32 -30.57 48.23 -4.38
C LEU A 32 -30.13 48.29 -2.91
N PRO A 33 -30.07 47.12 -2.23
CA PRO A 33 -28.76 46.68 -1.79
C PRO A 33 -28.36 45.39 -2.49
N LYS A 34 -27.17 45.45 -3.08
CA LYS A 34 -26.42 44.35 -3.71
C LYS A 34 -26.04 43.34 -2.62
N ASN A 35 -26.95 42.43 -2.25
CA ASN A 35 -26.61 41.32 -1.35
C ASN A 35 -26.28 40.02 -2.09
N HIS A 36 -25.85 40.12 -3.35
CA HIS A 36 -25.45 38.99 -4.20
C HIS A 36 -24.04 38.45 -3.85
N ARG A 37 -23.29 39.14 -2.98
CA ARG A 37 -21.90 38.75 -2.67
C ARG A 37 -21.80 37.67 -1.60
N MET A 38 -22.74 37.60 -0.65
CA MET A 38 -22.70 36.61 0.45
C MET A 38 -23.17 35.22 0.03
N GLN A 39 -24.14 35.13 -0.88
CA GLN A 39 -24.75 33.85 -1.28
C GLN A 39 -23.81 32.96 -2.09
N ASN A 40 -22.94 33.56 -2.92
CA ASN A 40 -21.92 32.82 -3.67
C ASN A 40 -20.82 32.23 -2.77
N HIS A 41 -20.54 32.83 -1.60
CA HIS A 41 -19.58 32.27 -0.65
C HIS A 41 -20.15 31.07 0.10
N HIS A 42 -21.43 31.11 0.50
CA HIS A 42 -22.09 29.94 1.08
C HIS A 42 -22.20 28.78 0.09
N ILE A 43 -22.52 29.06 -1.18
CA ILE A 43 -22.57 28.03 -2.24
C ILE A 43 -21.17 27.46 -2.52
N ARG A 44 -20.12 28.30 -2.55
CA ARG A 44 -18.73 27.81 -2.70
C ARG A 44 -18.24 27.02 -1.48
N LEU A 45 -18.61 27.44 -0.27
CA LEU A 45 -18.28 26.72 0.96
C LEU A 45 -19.01 25.37 1.04
N LEU A 46 -20.27 25.32 0.62
CA LEU A 46 -21.07 24.09 0.55
C LEU A 46 -20.49 23.12 -0.50
N LEU A 47 -20.06 23.63 -1.66
CA LEU A 47 -19.44 22.82 -2.72
C LEU A 47 -18.06 22.26 -2.30
N LEU A 48 -17.27 23.04 -1.56
CA LEU A 48 -16.01 22.58 -0.96
C LEU A 48 -16.24 21.55 0.15
N LEU A 49 -17.30 21.71 0.96
CA LEU A 49 -17.64 20.75 2.01
C LEU A 49 -18.10 19.40 1.45
N THR A 50 -18.82 19.39 0.31
CA THR A 50 -19.21 18.15 -0.37
C THR A 50 -18.05 17.42 -1.06
N LEU A 51 -16.95 18.10 -1.38
CA LEU A 51 -15.74 17.45 -1.91
C LEU A 51 -14.90 16.75 -0.82
N MET A 52 -15.11 17.10 0.46
CA MET A 52 -14.46 16.42 1.60
C MET A 52 -15.24 15.19 2.06
N PHE A 53 -16.49 15.05 1.63
CA PHE A 53 -17.32 13.86 1.82
C PHE A 53 -17.41 13.10 0.50
N SER A 54 -16.28 12.54 0.06
CA SER A 54 -16.36 11.37 -0.83
C SER A 54 -17.14 10.30 -0.07
N PRO A 55 -18.25 9.76 -0.62
CA PRO A 55 -18.85 8.57 -0.04
C PRO A 55 -17.77 7.51 -0.06
N ALA A 56 -17.34 7.06 1.12
CA ALA A 56 -16.51 5.88 1.23
C ALA A 56 -17.30 4.77 0.52
N THR A 57 -16.81 4.30 -0.63
CA THR A 57 -17.32 3.09 -1.24
C THR A 57 -17.36 2.04 -0.15
N PRO A 58 -18.50 1.40 0.14
CA PRO A 58 -18.57 0.39 1.17
C PRO A 58 -17.58 -0.70 0.79
N THR A 59 -16.47 -0.79 1.52
CA THR A 59 -15.52 -1.88 1.38
C THR A 59 -16.31 -3.18 1.57
N PRO A 60 -16.17 -4.16 0.68
CA PRO A 60 -16.82 -5.44 0.85
C PRO A 60 -16.44 -6.01 2.23
N PRO A 61 -17.38 -6.68 2.93
CA PRO A 61 -17.07 -7.29 4.21
C PRO A 61 -15.88 -8.25 4.05
N PRO A 62 -15.00 -8.35 5.06
CA PRO A 62 -13.88 -9.28 4.99
C PRO A 62 -14.40 -10.70 4.78
N SER A 63 -13.76 -11.45 3.90
CA SER A 63 -14.08 -12.85 3.66
C SER A 63 -13.89 -13.67 4.96
N PRO A 64 -14.70 -14.71 5.20
CA PRO A 64 -14.49 -15.64 6.30
C PRO A 64 -13.06 -16.22 6.29
N PRO A 65 -12.45 -16.54 7.44
CA PRO A 65 -11.05 -16.98 7.51
C PRO A 65 -10.70 -18.16 6.58
N PRO A 66 -11.53 -19.22 6.44
CA PRO A 66 -11.23 -20.31 5.50
C PRO A 66 -11.21 -19.86 4.04
N GLN A 67 -12.14 -18.97 3.66
CA GLN A 67 -12.18 -18.44 2.31
C GLN A 67 -11.01 -17.49 2.05
N GLN A 68 -10.64 -16.68 3.04
CA GLN A 68 -9.47 -15.81 2.94
C GLN A 68 -8.19 -16.63 2.71
N MET A 69 -8.01 -17.74 3.42
CA MET A 69 -6.88 -18.64 3.23
C MET A 69 -6.85 -19.21 1.79
N ASN A 70 -7.99 -19.66 1.27
CA ASN A 70 -8.07 -20.16 -0.10
C ASN A 70 -7.70 -19.08 -1.13
N ASN A 71 -8.16 -17.84 -0.94
CA ASN A 71 -7.81 -16.74 -1.83
C ASN A 71 -6.30 -16.42 -1.82
N ILE A 72 -5.64 -16.54 -0.66
CA ILE A 72 -4.18 -16.42 -0.56
C ILE A 72 -3.52 -17.55 -1.35
N ILE A 73 -3.96 -18.80 -1.13
CA ILE A 73 -3.43 -19.98 -1.82
C ILE A 73 -3.58 -19.84 -3.34
N ASP A 74 -4.74 -19.40 -3.83
CA ASP A 74 -5.00 -19.17 -5.25
C ASP A 74 -4.06 -18.09 -5.83
N ALA A 75 -3.79 -17.01 -5.08
CA ALA A 75 -2.85 -15.97 -5.49
C ALA A 75 -1.41 -16.51 -5.58
N LEU A 76 -1.00 -17.36 -4.61
CA LEU A 76 0.32 -18.00 -4.63
C LEU A 76 0.47 -18.97 -5.81
N ILE A 77 -0.56 -19.76 -6.09
CA ILE A 77 -0.61 -20.66 -7.26
C ILE A 77 -0.53 -19.85 -8.56
N GLY A 78 -1.31 -18.77 -8.65
CA GLY A 78 -1.34 -17.90 -9.83
C GLY A 78 -0.01 -17.21 -10.12
N ALA A 79 0.81 -16.99 -9.09
CA ALA A 79 2.14 -16.40 -9.22
C ALA A 79 3.23 -17.41 -9.65
N GLY A 80 3.03 -18.71 -9.44
CA GLY A 80 3.85 -19.78 -10.01
C GLY A 80 5.10 -20.19 -9.21
N ASP A 81 5.59 -19.34 -8.29
CA ASP A 81 6.90 -19.53 -7.65
C ASP A 81 6.83 -19.87 -6.15
N PHE A 82 5.69 -20.36 -5.62
CA PHE A 82 5.45 -20.45 -4.16
C PHE A 82 4.85 -21.80 -3.70
N ALA A 83 5.10 -22.88 -4.43
CA ALA A 83 4.54 -24.20 -4.17
C ALA A 83 4.88 -24.75 -2.77
N ALA A 84 6.08 -24.48 -2.23
CA ALA A 84 6.43 -24.89 -0.88
C ALA A 84 5.49 -24.26 0.16
N TRP A 85 5.14 -23.00 -0.01
CA TRP A 85 4.25 -22.27 0.88
C TRP A 85 2.78 -22.59 0.69
N VAL A 86 2.37 -22.90 -0.54
CA VAL A 86 1.04 -23.47 -0.79
C VAL A 86 0.84 -24.74 0.05
N SER A 87 1.85 -25.62 0.13
CA SER A 87 1.80 -26.82 0.97
C SER A 87 1.69 -26.50 2.47
N ILE A 88 2.53 -25.59 2.96
CA ILE A 88 2.52 -25.16 4.38
C ILE A 88 1.16 -24.58 4.76
N LEU A 89 0.65 -23.63 3.97
CA LEU A 89 -0.63 -22.95 4.24
C LEU A 89 -1.83 -23.89 4.10
N SER A 90 -1.80 -24.84 3.16
CA SER A 90 -2.85 -25.86 3.00
C SER A 90 -2.93 -26.79 4.22
N SER A 91 -1.79 -27.03 4.90
CA SER A 91 -1.74 -27.82 6.13
C SER A 91 -2.04 -27.01 7.40
N ALA A 92 -1.98 -25.68 7.32
CA ALA A 92 -2.18 -24.79 8.45
C ALA A 92 -3.67 -24.60 8.75
N ASN A 93 -4.00 -24.28 10.01
CA ASN A 93 -5.35 -23.90 10.38
C ASN A 93 -5.67 -22.50 9.81
N ALA A 94 -6.84 -22.33 9.20
CA ALA A 94 -7.32 -21.03 8.70
C ALA A 94 -7.38 -19.92 9.77
N THR A 95 -7.41 -20.27 11.06
CA THR A 95 -7.39 -19.32 12.18
C THR A 95 -5.99 -18.90 12.61
N PHE A 96 -4.93 -19.39 11.95
CA PHE A 96 -3.55 -19.05 12.30
C PHE A 96 -3.23 -17.57 12.07
N LEU A 97 -3.82 -16.96 11.04
CA LEU A 97 -3.63 -15.55 10.74
C LEU A 97 -4.45 -14.67 11.69
N PRO A 98 -3.85 -13.61 12.27
CA PRO A 98 -4.56 -12.59 13.02
C PRO A 98 -5.60 -11.86 12.16
N VAL A 99 -6.50 -11.12 12.82
CA VAL A 99 -7.52 -10.29 12.16
C VAL A 99 -6.90 -9.31 11.18
N SER A 100 -5.72 -8.77 11.51
CA SER A 100 -4.91 -7.96 10.60
C SER A 100 -3.48 -8.48 10.57
N ALA A 101 -2.95 -8.75 9.37
CA ALA A 101 -1.62 -9.34 9.25
C ALA A 101 -0.91 -8.99 7.93
N THR A 102 0.40 -9.19 7.94
CA THR A 102 1.26 -9.22 6.76
C THR A 102 1.97 -10.56 6.72
N LEU A 103 1.91 -11.23 5.57
CA LEU A 103 2.56 -12.51 5.34
C LEU A 103 3.71 -12.34 4.33
N PHE A 104 4.92 -12.71 4.73
CA PHE A 104 6.07 -12.78 3.83
C PHE A 104 6.25 -14.21 3.33
N VAL A 105 6.15 -14.42 2.02
CA VAL A 105 6.14 -15.75 1.40
C VAL A 105 7.40 -15.91 0.55
N PRO A 106 8.36 -16.75 0.94
CA PRO A 106 9.57 -16.99 0.17
C PRO A 106 9.31 -17.82 -1.08
N ARG A 107 10.04 -17.44 -2.13
CA ARG A 107 10.06 -18.08 -3.44
C ARG A 107 10.64 -19.49 -3.37
N ASP A 108 10.10 -20.39 -4.18
CA ASP A 108 10.68 -21.69 -4.49
C ASP A 108 12.05 -21.50 -5.14
N GLY A 109 13.05 -22.29 -4.70
CA GLY A 109 14.44 -22.16 -5.18
C GLY A 109 15.37 -21.41 -4.23
N ALA A 110 14.85 -20.86 -3.13
CA ALA A 110 15.66 -20.57 -1.96
C ALA A 110 16.24 -21.90 -1.44
N VAL A 111 17.56 -22.02 -1.53
CA VAL A 111 18.32 -23.25 -1.27
C VAL A 111 18.00 -23.75 0.13
N ASP A 112 17.72 -25.06 0.19
CA ASP A 112 17.27 -25.86 1.33
C ASP A 112 15.82 -25.56 1.76
N ARG A 113 14.91 -26.48 1.41
CA ARG A 113 13.65 -26.62 2.18
C ARG A 113 14.08 -26.80 3.64
N PRO A 114 13.84 -25.83 4.53
CA PRO A 114 14.11 -26.07 5.93
C PRO A 114 13.31 -27.32 6.35
N PRO A 115 13.88 -28.17 7.22
CA PRO A 115 13.12 -29.28 7.82
C PRO A 115 11.81 -28.74 8.39
N PRO A 116 10.76 -29.57 8.58
CA PRO A 116 9.48 -29.11 9.10
C PRO A 116 9.68 -28.39 10.44
N ASP A 117 9.78 -27.07 10.37
CA ASP A 117 10.10 -26.20 11.47
C ASP A 117 8.84 -25.42 11.81
N PRO A 118 8.17 -25.74 12.92
CA PRO A 118 6.94 -25.08 13.30
C PRO A 118 7.14 -23.59 13.63
N LEU A 119 8.37 -23.13 13.85
CA LEU A 119 8.69 -21.73 14.16
C LEU A 119 8.81 -20.86 12.90
N LEU A 120 8.96 -21.47 11.74
CA LEU A 120 9.17 -20.77 10.49
C LEU A 120 7.94 -19.97 10.08
N LEU A 121 6.77 -20.61 10.08
CA LEU A 121 5.52 -19.97 9.71
C LEU A 121 5.21 -18.73 10.59
N PRO A 122 5.24 -18.79 11.94
CA PRO A 122 4.99 -17.62 12.78
C PRO A 122 6.04 -16.52 12.65
N TYR A 123 7.27 -16.82 12.27
CA TYR A 123 8.26 -15.77 11.99
C TYR A 123 7.93 -14.94 10.75
N HIS A 124 7.31 -15.55 9.74
CA HIS A 124 6.96 -14.88 8.49
C HIS A 124 5.64 -14.10 8.56
N VAL A 125 5.00 -14.04 9.72
CA VAL A 125 3.75 -13.29 9.93
C VAL A 125 3.97 -12.11 10.85
N VAL A 126 3.67 -10.91 10.36
CA VAL A 126 3.58 -9.68 11.16
C VAL A 126 2.12 -9.47 11.55
N PRO A 127 1.77 -9.26 12.84
CA PRO A 127 0.40 -9.07 13.31
C PRO A 127 -0.16 -7.66 13.05
N GLN A 128 0.16 -7.11 11.88
CA GLN A 128 -0.30 -5.83 11.37
C GLN A 128 -0.29 -5.88 9.85
N ARG A 129 -1.32 -5.35 9.20
CA ARG A 129 -1.32 -5.16 7.75
C ARG A 129 -0.37 -4.02 7.35
N LEU A 130 0.59 -4.33 6.49
CA LEU A 130 1.61 -3.44 5.96
C LEU A 130 1.70 -3.66 4.45
N PRO A 131 0.84 -3.02 3.63
CA PRO A 131 1.03 -2.99 2.18
C PRO A 131 2.38 -2.33 1.81
N PHE A 132 2.82 -2.51 0.57
CA PHE A 132 4.17 -2.12 0.18
C PHE A 132 4.42 -0.61 0.28
N ASP A 133 3.40 0.19 -0.02
CA ASP A 133 3.42 1.65 0.12
C ASP A 133 3.62 2.11 1.58
N LEU A 134 3.25 1.30 2.57
CA LEU A 134 3.58 1.55 3.97
C LEU A 134 4.94 0.97 4.36
N LEU A 135 5.29 -0.23 3.87
CA LEU A 135 6.58 -0.86 4.17
C LEU A 135 7.76 0.03 3.75
N ILE A 136 7.69 0.65 2.58
CA ILE A 136 8.77 1.49 2.05
C ILE A 136 9.01 2.77 2.87
N LEU A 137 7.99 3.23 3.60
CA LEU A 137 8.09 4.42 4.45
C LEU A 137 8.82 4.14 5.77
N LEU A 138 8.95 2.87 6.15
CA LEU A 138 9.66 2.48 7.35
C LEU A 138 11.18 2.65 7.15
N PRO A 139 11.89 3.19 8.15
CA PRO A 139 13.32 3.42 8.03
C PRO A 139 14.10 2.10 8.04
N ARG A 140 15.30 2.11 7.47
CA ARG A 140 16.25 1.00 7.65
C ARG A 140 16.47 0.72 9.15
N LEU A 141 16.67 -0.55 9.46
CA LEU A 141 16.77 -1.09 10.82
C LEU A 141 15.48 -1.03 11.65
N ALA A 142 14.37 -0.57 11.09
CA ALA A 142 13.06 -0.78 11.72
C ALA A 142 12.81 -2.28 11.92
N ARG A 143 12.14 -2.61 13.02
CA ARG A 143 11.86 -3.98 13.43
C ARG A 143 10.37 -4.23 13.40
N LEU A 144 9.95 -5.19 12.59
CA LEU A 144 8.57 -5.63 12.47
C LEU A 144 8.34 -6.77 13.48
N PRO A 145 7.36 -6.65 14.39
CA PRO A 145 7.03 -7.75 15.30
C PRO A 145 6.53 -8.96 14.50
N THR A 146 6.76 -10.17 15.01
CA THR A 146 6.27 -11.40 14.37
C THR A 146 5.35 -12.19 15.31
N LEU A 147 4.67 -13.21 14.80
CA LEU A 147 3.95 -14.17 15.65
C LEU A 147 4.89 -15.14 16.38
N LEU A 148 6.17 -15.19 16.02
CA LEU A 148 7.18 -15.90 16.78
C LEU A 148 7.63 -15.02 17.97
N PRO A 149 7.37 -15.42 19.22
CA PRO A 149 7.64 -14.57 20.38
C PRO A 149 9.11 -14.14 20.44
N THR A 150 9.35 -12.90 20.88
CA THR A 150 10.68 -12.26 21.01
C THR A 150 11.49 -12.12 19.72
N LYS A 151 10.92 -12.51 18.57
CA LYS A 151 11.57 -12.43 17.26
C LYS A 151 10.92 -11.36 16.41
N SER A 152 11.73 -10.63 15.65
CA SER A 152 11.27 -9.55 14.77
C SER A 152 12.05 -9.53 13.46
N ILE A 153 11.42 -9.12 12.37
CA ILE A 153 12.05 -8.97 11.06
C ILE A 153 12.66 -7.57 10.95
N SER A 154 13.89 -7.47 10.46
CA SER A 154 14.58 -6.21 10.18
C SER A 154 14.30 -5.71 8.78
N ILE A 155 14.06 -4.41 8.62
CA ILE A 155 14.18 -3.76 7.31
C ILE A 155 15.66 -3.49 7.05
N THR A 156 16.24 -4.19 6.07
CA THR A 156 17.67 -4.07 5.74
C THR A 156 17.91 -2.97 4.70
N ASP A 157 17.02 -2.86 3.72
CA ASP A 157 17.02 -1.78 2.71
C ASP A 157 15.57 -1.31 2.49
N ASN A 158 15.37 0.01 2.45
CA ASN A 158 14.06 0.63 2.26
C ASN A 158 13.94 1.41 0.93
N SER A 159 14.87 1.19 0.00
CA SER A 159 14.77 1.75 -1.35
C SER A 159 13.71 1.01 -2.17
N ALA A 160 12.95 1.75 -2.99
CA ALA A 160 11.89 1.16 -3.82
C ALA A 160 12.39 0.04 -4.74
N ALA A 161 13.61 0.18 -5.26
CA ALA A 161 14.19 -0.74 -6.22
C ALA A 161 14.77 -2.01 -5.57
N ASN A 162 15.26 -1.92 -4.34
CA ASN A 162 16.00 -3.00 -3.68
C ASN A 162 15.49 -3.26 -2.24
N PHE A 163 14.19 -3.06 -1.99
CA PHE A 163 13.61 -3.25 -0.65
C PHE A 163 13.92 -4.66 -0.14
N SER A 164 14.42 -4.77 1.09
CA SER A 164 14.82 -6.06 1.67
C SER A 164 14.55 -6.15 3.17
N LEU A 165 14.24 -7.37 3.59
CA LEU A 165 13.92 -7.78 4.94
C LEU A 165 14.89 -8.87 5.37
N ASP A 166 15.54 -8.77 6.52
CA ASP A 166 16.55 -9.75 6.99
C ASP A 166 17.56 -10.12 5.89
N ALA A 167 18.09 -9.10 5.20
CA ALA A 167 18.97 -9.21 4.03
C ALA A 167 18.38 -9.99 2.83
N THR A 168 17.08 -10.27 2.85
CA THR A 168 16.36 -10.97 1.80
C THR A 168 15.54 -9.98 0.96
N PRO A 169 15.77 -9.90 -0.37
CA PRO A 169 14.99 -9.04 -1.24
C PRO A 169 13.50 -9.37 -1.25
N LEU A 170 12.66 -8.33 -1.30
CA LEU A 170 11.24 -8.46 -1.60
C LEU A 170 11.07 -8.64 -3.12
N THR A 171 10.43 -9.73 -3.53
CA THR A 171 10.30 -10.10 -4.95
C THR A 171 8.94 -9.73 -5.53
N HIS A 172 7.89 -9.81 -4.72
CA HIS A 172 6.52 -9.52 -5.15
C HIS A 172 5.83 -8.64 -4.12
N PRO A 173 5.90 -7.31 -4.25
CA PRO A 173 5.12 -6.42 -3.40
C PRO A 173 3.63 -6.62 -3.65
N ASP A 174 2.82 -6.64 -2.58
CA ASP A 174 1.35 -6.73 -2.64
C ASP A 174 0.82 -7.87 -3.52
N LEU A 175 1.49 -9.03 -3.47
CA LEU A 175 1.11 -10.24 -4.20
C LEU A 175 -0.36 -10.63 -3.98
N PHE A 176 -0.86 -10.40 -2.76
CA PHE A 176 -2.27 -10.44 -2.42
C PHE A 176 -2.56 -9.37 -1.38
N SER A 177 -3.69 -8.65 -1.51
CA SER A 177 -4.03 -7.56 -0.58
C SER A 177 -5.54 -7.44 -0.39
N THR A 178 -5.95 -7.27 0.85
CA THR A 178 -7.32 -6.93 1.28
C THR A 178 -7.24 -5.77 2.28
N PRO A 179 -8.35 -5.19 2.77
CA PRO A 179 -8.28 -4.17 3.82
C PRO A 179 -7.61 -4.61 5.13
N SER A 180 -7.55 -5.92 5.40
CA SER A 180 -7.01 -6.48 6.65
C SER A 180 -5.73 -7.30 6.46
N LEU A 181 -5.40 -7.72 5.24
CA LEU A 181 -4.25 -8.56 4.95
C LEU A 181 -3.38 -7.98 3.84
N ALA A 182 -2.06 -8.15 3.96
CA ALA A 182 -1.11 -7.99 2.88
C ALA A 182 -0.23 -9.24 2.77
N VAL A 183 0.09 -9.66 1.55
CA VAL A 183 0.99 -10.78 1.27
C VAL A 183 2.05 -10.29 0.33
N HIS A 184 3.32 -10.54 0.66
CA HIS A 184 4.45 -10.17 -0.19
C HIS A 184 5.33 -11.38 -0.44
N GLY A 185 5.82 -11.52 -1.67
CA GLY A 185 6.86 -12.48 -2.01
C GLY A 185 8.23 -11.99 -1.55
N VAL A 186 9.04 -12.88 -0.97
CA VAL A 186 10.46 -12.65 -0.65
C VAL A 186 11.34 -13.66 -1.38
N GLN A 187 12.62 -13.35 -1.57
CA GLN A 187 13.53 -14.17 -2.37
C GLN A 187 13.91 -15.49 -1.68
N ALA A 188 13.93 -15.52 -0.34
CA ALA A 188 14.33 -16.66 0.47
C ALA A 188 13.65 -16.65 1.84
N PHE A 189 13.72 -17.77 2.57
CA PHE A 189 13.21 -17.85 3.93
C PHE A 189 13.90 -16.82 4.82
N LEU A 190 13.10 -16.11 5.63
CA LEU A 190 13.61 -15.21 6.65
C LEU A 190 14.13 -16.05 7.83
N ASP A 191 15.41 -15.92 8.16
CA ASP A 191 16.07 -16.72 9.20
C ASP A 191 15.98 -16.04 10.57
N TYR A 192 15.07 -16.56 11.41
CA TYR A 192 14.86 -16.07 12.77
C TYR A 192 16.03 -16.33 13.72
N SER A 193 16.90 -17.29 13.41
CA SER A 193 18.09 -17.60 14.22
C SER A 193 19.21 -16.61 13.96
N LEU A 194 19.30 -16.06 12.74
CA LEU A 194 20.31 -15.07 12.37
C LEU A 194 19.86 -13.63 12.64
N PHE A 195 18.60 -13.31 12.33
CA PHE A 195 18.14 -11.90 12.34
C PHE A 195 17.10 -11.60 13.42
N GLY A 196 16.46 -12.62 13.99
CA GLY A 196 15.26 -12.43 14.79
C GLY A 196 15.48 -11.77 16.15
N ASP A 197 16.68 -11.88 16.74
CA ASP A 197 16.97 -11.39 18.11
C ASP A 197 17.26 -9.88 18.22
N GLY A 198 17.26 -9.16 17.09
CA GLY A 198 17.55 -7.72 17.07
C GLY A 198 19.03 -7.38 17.17
N ILE A 199 19.88 -8.41 17.21
CA ILE A 199 21.32 -8.29 17.12
C ILE A 199 21.67 -8.35 15.63
N PRO A 200 22.33 -7.32 15.07
CA PRO A 200 22.78 -7.38 13.68
C PRO A 200 23.74 -8.57 13.52
N PRO A 201 23.62 -9.36 12.44
CA PRO A 201 24.54 -10.47 12.22
C PRO A 201 25.98 -9.93 12.14
N PRO A 202 26.97 -10.70 12.60
CA PRO A 202 28.36 -10.28 12.48
C PRO A 202 28.69 -9.98 11.02
N PRO A 203 29.49 -8.93 10.73
CA PRO A 203 29.92 -8.66 9.37
C PRO A 203 30.62 -9.92 8.83
N PRO A 204 30.45 -10.26 7.54
CA PRO A 204 31.16 -11.39 6.95
C PRO A 204 32.65 -11.22 7.22
N PHE A 205 33.28 -12.24 7.82
CA PHE A 205 34.72 -12.25 8.03
C PHE A 205 35.40 -12.11 6.66
N LEU A 206 35.82 -10.90 6.32
CA LEU A 206 36.73 -10.72 5.20
C LEU A 206 38.02 -11.44 5.61
N PRO A 207 38.54 -12.37 4.80
CA PRO A 207 39.85 -12.96 5.09
C PRO A 207 40.83 -11.79 5.20
N ILE A 208 41.41 -11.66 6.41
CA ILE A 208 42.51 -10.74 6.66
C ILE A 208 43.62 -11.17 5.72
N GLY A 209 43.72 -10.48 4.59
CA GLY A 209 44.86 -10.57 3.72
C GLY A 209 46.04 -10.00 4.49
N ASP A 210 47.04 -10.83 4.71
CA ASP A 210 48.33 -10.46 5.28
C ASP A 210 48.93 -9.30 4.47
N ALA A 211 48.70 -8.08 4.94
CA ALA A 211 49.39 -6.89 4.48
C ALA A 211 49.88 -6.13 5.71
N ILE A 212 50.94 -6.69 6.33
CA ILE A 212 51.88 -5.90 7.11
C ILE A 212 52.57 -4.95 6.13
N GLY A 213 52.12 -3.71 6.13
CA GLY A 213 52.64 -2.63 5.29
C GLY A 213 52.10 -1.31 5.78
N THR A 214 52.79 -0.73 6.74
CA THR A 214 52.61 0.62 7.28
C THR A 214 52.44 1.65 6.18
N ASP A 215 51.37 2.45 6.22
CA ASP A 215 51.48 3.91 6.10
C ASP A 215 50.18 4.61 6.47
N TRP A 216 50.33 5.61 7.34
CA TRP A 216 49.29 6.46 7.88
C TRP A 216 48.98 7.63 6.94
N ASN A 217 47.70 8.04 6.95
CA ASN A 217 47.16 9.36 6.60
C ASN A 217 47.25 9.85 5.14
N SER A 218 46.10 9.83 4.47
CA SER A 218 45.62 10.99 3.71
C SER A 218 44.08 11.02 3.65
N ALA A 219 43.56 12.22 3.83
CA ALA A 219 42.18 12.56 4.16
C ALA A 219 41.22 12.64 2.95
N ALA A 220 39.92 12.47 3.23
CA ALA A 220 38.72 13.14 2.63
C ALA A 220 37.50 12.23 2.88
N SER A 221 36.31 12.61 3.35
CA SER A 221 35.67 13.84 3.84
C SER A 221 34.43 13.39 4.66
N PRO A 222 33.93 14.16 5.63
CA PRO A 222 32.77 13.75 6.43
C PRO A 222 31.47 14.06 5.68
N SER A 223 30.72 13.04 5.28
CA SER A 223 29.30 13.21 4.99
C SER A 223 28.56 13.34 6.32
N HIS A 224 27.98 14.52 6.52
CA HIS A 224 27.14 14.88 7.66
C HIS A 224 25.92 13.95 7.74
N SER A 225 26.06 12.82 8.42
CA SER A 225 24.93 12.03 8.92
C SER A 225 24.29 12.80 10.06
N ARG A 226 23.31 13.65 9.75
CA ARG A 226 22.42 14.22 10.77
C ARG A 226 21.76 13.05 11.50
N SER A 227 22.06 12.91 12.80
CA SER A 227 21.43 11.92 13.67
C SER A 227 19.93 12.17 13.73
N LEU A 228 19.15 11.36 13.02
CA LEU A 228 17.68 11.35 13.09
C LEU A 228 17.15 10.86 14.46
N LEU A 229 18.04 10.48 15.37
CA LEU A 229 17.74 10.16 16.78
C LEU A 229 17.25 11.37 17.59
N ASN A 230 17.32 12.60 17.05
CA ASN A 230 16.88 13.81 17.73
C ASN A 230 15.62 14.44 17.10
N ASP A 231 14.87 13.72 16.25
CA ASP A 231 13.61 14.24 15.71
C ASP A 231 12.44 13.90 16.65
N PRO A 232 11.88 14.90 17.36
CA PRO A 232 10.80 14.67 18.33
C PRO A 232 9.49 14.21 17.67
N VAL A 233 9.30 14.44 16.36
CA VAL A 233 8.09 14.06 15.63
C VAL A 233 8.09 12.56 15.36
N LEU A 234 9.23 12.01 14.92
CA LEU A 234 9.40 10.57 14.73
C LEU A 234 9.32 9.81 16.05
N PHE A 235 9.96 10.34 17.11
CA PHE A 235 9.85 9.75 18.44
C PHE A 235 8.39 9.68 18.93
N LEU A 236 7.62 10.76 18.76
CA LEU A 236 6.22 10.80 19.16
C LEU A 236 5.35 9.83 18.34
N PHE A 237 5.63 9.68 17.04
CA PHE A 237 4.94 8.71 16.18
C PHE A 237 5.20 7.26 16.63
N TYR A 238 6.46 6.89 16.87
CA TYR A 238 6.82 5.56 17.35
C TYR A 238 6.34 5.28 18.78
N PHE A 239 6.35 6.31 19.64
CA PHE A 239 5.83 6.21 21.00
C PHE A 239 4.31 6.01 21.00
N LEU A 240 3.56 6.77 20.20
CA LEU A 240 2.10 6.60 20.09
C LEU A 240 1.73 5.25 19.47
N LEU A 241 2.49 4.77 18.48
CA LEU A 241 2.30 3.45 17.91
C LEU A 241 2.55 2.33 18.92
N ARG A 242 3.47 2.52 19.87
CA ARG A 242 3.77 1.61 21.00
C ARG A 242 2.74 1.65 22.13
N VAL A 243 2.04 2.77 22.32
CA VAL A 243 1.05 2.95 23.41
C VAL A 243 -0.36 2.52 22.99
N LEU A 244 -0.61 2.42 21.69
CA LEU A 244 -1.91 2.02 21.13
C LEU A 244 -2.01 0.52 20.77
N LEU A 245 -0.96 -0.26 21.06
CA LEU A 245 -0.85 -1.71 20.89
C LEU A 245 -0.59 -2.37 22.25
#